data_AF-A0A3B9ZXY1-F1
#
_entry.id   AF-A0A3B9ZXY1-F1
#
_cell.length_a   1.000
_cell.length_b   1.000
_cell.length_c   1.000
_cell.angle_alpha   90.00
_cell.angle_beta   90.00
_cell.angle_gamma   90.00
#
_symmetry.space_group_name_H-M   'P 1'
#
loop_
_entity.id
_entity.type
_entity.pdbx_description
1 polymer ?
#
loop_
_entity_poly.entity_id
_entity_poly.type
_entity_poly.pdbx_seq_one_letter_code
_entity_poly.pdbx_strand_id
1 'polypeptide(L)'
;MKILITLSILLANILFILPFSVFAACSHEKTDCHAPGECGHYIDRNGDGICDESQRLPAENATTLAENTDAKTPDNRHNDIQNQRQSPRQLFILILTAMTALVVISETISAISPGTKIFLRFFWNWLLLLSFIAISATSLLCIYPSRFINNSTVSYWHAASGLAFVFAGIYHTAKRFKCMIKPASELRPVNKQ
;
A
#
# COMPACT_ATOMS: atom_id res chain seq x y z
N MET A 1 8.65 28.57 -0.32
CA MET A 1 7.72 27.83 0.57
C MET A 1 6.91 26.73 -0.15
N LYS A 2 6.36 26.94 -1.35
CA LYS A 2 5.67 25.86 -2.11
C LYS A 2 6.62 24.71 -2.52
N ILE A 3 7.81 25.06 -3.01
CA ILE A 3 8.89 24.13 -3.39
C ILE A 3 9.40 23.33 -2.17
N LEU A 4 9.46 23.95 -0.99
CA LEU A 4 9.92 23.28 0.22
C LEU A 4 8.94 22.21 0.70
N ILE A 5 7.63 22.44 0.51
CA ILE A 5 6.58 21.48 0.87
C ILE A 5 6.56 20.32 -0.12
N THR A 6 6.68 20.58 -1.42
CA THR A 6 6.78 19.51 -2.42
C THR A 6 8.05 18.68 -2.26
N LEU A 7 9.18 19.30 -1.93
CA LEU A 7 10.44 18.60 -1.66
C LEU A 7 10.37 17.77 -0.36
N SER A 8 9.73 18.31 0.68
CA SER A 8 9.51 17.60 1.96
C SER A 8 8.58 16.39 1.78
N ILE A 9 7.54 16.49 0.95
CA ILE A 9 6.67 15.37 0.58
C ILE A 9 7.42 14.33 -0.25
N LEU A 10 8.24 14.75 -1.21
CA LEU A 10 9.08 13.86 -2.01
C LEU A 10 10.10 13.11 -1.12
N LEU A 11 10.74 13.83 -0.19
CA LEU A 11 11.70 13.28 0.77
C LEU A 11 11.02 12.32 1.77
N ALA A 12 9.80 12.62 2.20
CA ALA A 12 9.01 11.72 3.05
C ALA A 12 8.61 10.43 2.31
N ASN A 13 8.32 10.50 1.01
CA ASN A 13 8.13 9.30 0.19
C ASN A 13 9.43 8.50 0.06
N ILE A 14 10.57 9.15 -0.14
CA ILE A 14 11.89 8.48 -0.15
C ILE A 14 12.18 7.81 1.20
N LEU A 15 11.87 8.46 2.33
CA LEU A 15 12.05 7.92 3.68
C LEU A 15 11.05 6.79 4.01
N PHE A 16 9.88 6.77 3.39
CA PHE A 16 8.88 5.69 3.51
C PHE A 16 9.17 4.51 2.55
N ILE A 17 9.93 4.76 1.47
CA ILE A 17 10.49 3.74 0.57
C ILE A 17 11.76 3.12 1.16
N LEU A 18 12.43 3.78 2.12
CA LEU A 18 13.44 3.09 2.92
C LEU A 18 12.73 1.96 3.64
N PRO A 19 13.11 0.70 3.37
CA PRO A 19 12.45 -0.40 4.01
C PRO A 19 12.91 -0.32 5.47
N PHE A 20 11.98 -0.06 6.39
CA PHE A 20 12.05 -0.76 7.66
C PHE A 20 11.88 -2.23 7.29
N SER A 21 13.00 -2.85 6.89
CA SER A 21 13.11 -4.27 6.66
C SER A 21 13.02 -4.96 8.01
N VAL A 22 11.82 -4.97 8.59
CA VAL A 22 11.47 -6.08 9.47
C VAL A 22 11.25 -7.25 8.51
N PHE A 23 12.35 -7.92 8.21
CA PHE A 23 12.36 -9.18 7.50
C PHE A 23 11.54 -10.17 8.32
N ALA A 24 10.32 -10.45 7.88
CA ALA A 24 9.63 -11.68 8.23
C ALA A 24 9.69 -12.58 6.99
N ALA A 25 10.84 -13.22 6.80
CA ALA A 25 10.83 -14.55 6.19
C ALA A 25 9.91 -15.43 7.05
N CYS A 26 9.32 -16.50 6.48
CA CYS A 26 8.88 -17.58 7.37
C CYS A 26 10.08 -17.87 8.26
N SER A 27 9.93 -17.71 9.59
CA SER A 27 10.98 -18.14 10.50
C SER A 27 11.28 -19.57 10.10
N HIS A 28 12.55 -19.89 9.87
CA HIS A 28 13.05 -21.17 9.32
C HIS A 28 12.72 -22.40 10.18
N GLU A 29 11.72 -22.31 11.05
CA GLU A 29 11.39 -23.24 12.12
C GLU A 29 9.92 -23.73 12.04
N LYS A 30 9.10 -23.21 11.11
CA LYS A 30 7.76 -23.74 10.82
C LYS A 30 7.76 -24.55 9.53
N THR A 31 7.60 -25.87 9.65
CA THR A 31 7.26 -26.79 8.55
C THR A 31 5.74 -26.71 8.28
N ASP A 32 5.32 -26.93 7.02
CA ASP A 32 3.91 -27.03 6.61
C ASP A 32 3.05 -25.77 6.83
N CYS A 33 3.52 -24.63 6.32
CA CYS A 33 2.72 -23.40 6.33
C CYS A 33 1.57 -23.47 5.32
N HIS A 34 0.33 -23.63 5.80
CA HIS A 34 -0.88 -23.61 4.98
C HIS A 34 -1.25 -22.22 4.46
N ALA A 35 -1.92 -22.17 3.30
CA ALA A 35 -2.48 -20.95 2.72
C ALA A 35 -3.43 -20.24 3.71
N PRO A 36 -3.41 -18.90 3.83
CA PRO A 36 -2.60 -17.93 3.08
C PRO A 36 -1.23 -17.58 3.73
N GLY A 37 -0.76 -18.36 4.70
CA GLY A 37 0.46 -18.12 5.47
C GLY A 37 0.36 -16.93 6.44
N GLU A 38 1.13 -16.96 7.53
CA GLU A 38 1.17 -15.85 8.52
C GLU A 38 1.85 -14.58 7.96
N CYS A 39 2.60 -14.70 6.85
CA CYS A 39 3.49 -13.65 6.36
C CYS A 39 3.33 -13.31 4.87
N GLY A 40 2.12 -13.28 4.29
CA GLY A 40 1.80 -12.61 3.00
C GLY A 40 2.62 -12.99 1.73
N HIS A 41 3.54 -13.94 1.82
CA HIS A 41 4.42 -14.48 0.77
C HIS A 41 4.22 -15.97 0.62
N TYR A 42 2.95 -16.40 0.63
CA TYR A 42 2.60 -17.76 0.32
C TYR A 42 2.85 -18.00 -1.18
N ILE A 43 3.87 -18.80 -1.48
CA ILE A 43 4.20 -19.26 -2.83
C ILE A 43 4.05 -20.78 -2.83
N ASP A 44 3.16 -21.26 -3.68
CA ASP A 44 2.81 -22.66 -3.84
C ASP A 44 2.79 -22.91 -5.35
N ARG A 45 3.92 -23.38 -5.88
CA ARG A 45 4.08 -23.63 -7.32
C ARG A 45 3.46 -24.95 -7.75
N ASN A 46 3.37 -25.91 -6.84
CA ASN A 46 2.90 -27.26 -7.14
C ASN A 46 1.38 -27.44 -6.88
N GLY A 47 0.74 -26.47 -6.22
CA GLY A 47 -0.69 -26.42 -5.93
C GLY A 47 -1.13 -27.31 -4.77
N ASP A 48 -0.23 -27.67 -3.86
CA ASP A 48 -0.48 -28.65 -2.79
C ASP A 48 -1.11 -28.05 -1.52
N GLY A 49 -1.26 -26.73 -1.44
CA GLY A 49 -1.81 -26.06 -0.27
C GLY A 49 -0.79 -25.81 0.85
N ILE A 50 0.50 -25.99 0.56
CA ILE A 50 1.66 -25.70 1.43
C ILE A 50 2.62 -24.71 0.75
N CYS A 51 3.31 -23.90 1.54
CA CYS A 51 4.32 -22.97 1.03
C CYS A 51 5.62 -23.69 0.62
N ASP A 52 6.06 -23.54 -0.63
CA ASP A 52 7.28 -24.15 -1.20
C ASP A 52 8.54 -23.86 -0.35
N GLU A 53 8.63 -22.66 0.23
CA GLU A 53 9.77 -22.24 1.06
C GLU A 53 9.82 -22.97 2.41
N SER A 54 8.68 -23.46 2.92
CA SER A 54 8.63 -24.27 4.16
C SER A 54 8.99 -25.74 3.94
N GLN A 55 9.03 -26.18 2.68
CA GLN A 55 9.37 -27.55 2.30
C GLN A 55 10.87 -27.75 2.03
N ARG A 56 11.68 -26.68 2.03
CA ARG A 56 13.15 -26.78 1.94
C ARG A 56 13.73 -27.36 3.22
N LEU A 57 13.71 -28.68 3.32
CA LEU A 57 14.49 -29.42 4.29
C LEU A 57 15.99 -29.11 4.10
N PRO A 58 16.80 -29.08 5.18
CA PRO A 58 18.24 -29.02 5.05
C PRO A 58 18.71 -30.22 4.22
N ALA A 59 19.55 -29.96 3.22
CA ALA A 59 20.17 -30.99 2.41
C ALA A 59 21.04 -31.90 3.28
N GLU A 60 20.50 -33.06 3.68
CA GLU A 60 21.32 -34.18 4.13
C GLU A 60 20.64 -35.49 3.70
N ASN A 61 20.98 -35.92 2.48
CA ASN A 61 21.43 -37.28 2.12
C ASN A 61 21.27 -37.47 0.62
N ALA A 62 22.28 -36.99 -0.12
CA ALA A 62 22.63 -37.63 -1.38
C ALA A 62 23.05 -39.08 -1.06
N THR A 63 22.38 -40.08 -1.64
CA THR A 63 22.96 -41.32 -2.19
C THR A 63 21.85 -42.21 -2.80
N THR A 64 21.85 -42.23 -4.14
CA THR A 64 21.46 -43.33 -5.07
C THR A 64 20.05 -43.94 -5.02
N LEU A 65 19.28 -43.72 -6.09
CA LEU A 65 19.10 -44.73 -7.14
C LEU A 65 18.61 -44.04 -8.42
N ALA A 66 19.42 -44.12 -9.48
CA ALA A 66 18.99 -43.83 -10.83
C ALA A 66 18.40 -45.11 -11.45
N GLU A 67 17.18 -45.06 -11.98
CA GLU A 67 16.86 -45.77 -13.23
C GLU A 67 15.67 -45.11 -13.94
N ASN A 68 15.81 -45.06 -15.26
CA ASN A 68 15.14 -44.25 -16.26
C ASN A 68 13.81 -44.85 -16.72
N THR A 69 12.90 -44.03 -17.27
CA THR A 69 12.38 -44.28 -18.63
C THR A 69 11.94 -42.97 -19.30
N ASP A 70 12.49 -42.78 -20.50
CA ASP A 70 12.28 -41.71 -21.48
C ASP A 70 10.92 -41.83 -22.19
N ALA A 71 10.21 -40.71 -22.42
CA ALA A 71 9.23 -40.56 -23.49
C ALA A 71 8.95 -39.07 -23.83
N LYS A 72 9.65 -38.63 -24.87
CA LYS A 72 9.56 -37.37 -25.64
C LYS A 72 8.14 -36.96 -26.07
N THR A 73 7.76 -35.69 -25.87
CA THR A 73 7.11 -34.81 -26.90
C THR A 73 7.14 -33.33 -26.47
N PRO A 74 6.96 -32.34 -27.38
CA PRO A 74 7.80 -31.16 -27.45
C PRO A 74 7.15 -29.94 -26.78
N ASP A 75 8.01 -28.97 -26.51
CA ASP A 75 7.73 -27.56 -26.20
C ASP A 75 6.50 -27.04 -26.97
N ASN A 76 5.39 -26.90 -26.24
CA ASN A 76 4.25 -26.09 -26.64
C ASN A 76 4.25 -24.84 -25.78
N ARG A 77 5.02 -23.84 -26.24
CA ARG A 77 4.65 -22.43 -26.29
C ARG A 77 3.81 -21.98 -25.10
N HIS A 78 4.55 -21.58 -24.07
CA HIS A 78 4.50 -20.23 -23.50
C HIS A 78 3.44 -19.29 -24.13
N ASN A 79 2.17 -19.57 -23.86
CA ASN A 79 1.14 -18.56 -23.69
C ASN A 79 0.85 -18.51 -22.20
N ASP A 80 1.90 -18.22 -21.43
CA ASP A 80 1.70 -17.52 -20.16
C ASP A 80 1.20 -16.13 -20.58
N ILE A 81 -0.11 -16.06 -20.86
CA ILE A 81 -0.85 -14.82 -20.66
C ILE A 81 -0.50 -14.50 -19.22
N GLN A 82 0.48 -13.60 -19.06
CA GLN A 82 0.93 -13.03 -17.83
C GLN A 82 -0.33 -12.70 -17.05
N ASN A 83 -0.79 -13.65 -16.24
CA ASN A 83 -1.75 -13.38 -15.22
C ASN A 83 -0.89 -12.71 -14.17
N GLN A 84 -0.64 -11.43 -14.45
CA GLN A 84 0.24 -10.55 -13.74
C GLN A 84 -0.42 -10.38 -12.39
N ARG A 85 -0.22 -11.37 -11.52
CA ARG A 85 -0.64 -11.38 -10.13
C ARG A 85 0.26 -10.35 -9.48
N GLN A 86 -0.06 -9.08 -9.70
CA GLN A 86 0.66 -7.95 -9.14
C GLN A 86 0.75 -8.23 -7.65
N SER A 87 1.99 -8.36 -7.17
CA SER A 87 2.22 -8.64 -5.76
C SER A 87 1.53 -7.52 -4.95
N PRO A 88 0.93 -7.82 -3.79
CA PRO A 88 0.27 -6.80 -2.97
C PRO A 88 1.17 -5.58 -2.71
N ARG A 89 2.49 -5.83 -2.59
CA ARG A 89 3.53 -4.79 -2.46
C ARG A 89 3.56 -3.82 -3.64
N GLN A 90 3.58 -4.34 -4.87
CA GLN A 90 3.59 -3.50 -6.08
C GLN A 90 2.35 -2.61 -6.14
N LEU A 91 1.21 -3.13 -5.71
CA LEU A 91 -0.03 -2.37 -5.73
C LEU A 91 -0.05 -1.24 -4.68
N PHE A 92 0.49 -1.46 -3.48
CA PHE A 92 0.66 -0.39 -2.50
C PHE A 92 1.61 0.71 -2.98
N ILE A 93 2.71 0.33 -3.63
CA ILE A 93 3.62 1.29 -4.27
C ILE A 93 2.89 2.06 -5.37
N LEU A 94 2.06 1.40 -6.16
CA LEU A 94 1.23 2.05 -7.17
C LEU A 94 0.25 3.05 -6.55
N ILE A 95 -0.41 2.70 -5.45
CA ILE A 95 -1.31 3.61 -4.73
C ILE A 95 -0.55 4.84 -4.21
N LEU A 96 0.65 4.65 -3.62
CA LEU A 96 1.49 5.76 -3.15
C LEU A 96 1.93 6.69 -4.28
N THR A 97 2.40 6.11 -5.39
CA THR A 97 2.80 6.89 -6.57
C THR A 97 1.62 7.62 -7.21
N ALA A 98 0.42 7.01 -7.23
CA ALA A 98 -0.79 7.68 -7.69
C ALA A 98 -1.21 8.84 -6.77
N MET A 99 -1.18 8.64 -5.44
CA MET A 99 -1.54 9.68 -4.47
C MET A 99 -0.58 10.87 -4.47
N THR A 100 0.72 10.60 -4.63
CA THR A 100 1.73 11.65 -4.81
C THR A 100 1.53 12.42 -6.10
N ALA A 101 1.33 11.73 -7.23
CA ALA A 101 1.01 12.37 -8.51
C ALA A 101 -0.24 13.25 -8.38
N LEU A 102 -1.28 12.77 -7.70
CA LEU A 102 -2.50 13.52 -7.46
C LEU A 102 -2.27 14.80 -6.65
N VAL A 103 -1.38 14.79 -5.65
CA VAL A 103 -0.98 15.99 -4.92
C VAL A 103 -0.22 16.97 -5.82
N VAL A 104 0.74 16.48 -6.61
CA VAL A 104 1.50 17.34 -7.52
C VAL A 104 0.59 18.00 -8.55
N ILE A 105 -0.29 17.21 -9.19
CA ILE A 105 -1.29 17.70 -10.14
C ILE A 105 -2.24 18.70 -9.47
N SER A 106 -2.65 18.43 -8.23
CA SER A 106 -3.49 19.35 -7.46
C SER A 106 -2.81 20.71 -7.25
N GLU A 107 -1.53 20.72 -6.88
CA GLU A 107 -0.78 21.96 -6.68
C GLU A 107 -0.52 22.70 -7.99
N THR A 108 -0.21 22.00 -9.10
CA THR A 108 0.00 22.63 -10.41
C THR A 108 -1.27 23.28 -10.93
N ILE A 109 -2.41 22.59 -10.88
CA ILE A 109 -3.71 23.13 -11.28
C ILE A 109 -4.10 24.33 -10.42
N SER A 110 -3.85 24.26 -9.10
CA SER A 110 -4.14 25.35 -8.17
C SER A 110 -3.28 26.59 -8.40
N ALA A 111 -2.07 26.42 -8.96
CA ALA A 111 -1.18 27.50 -9.33
C ALA A 111 -1.60 28.17 -10.64
N ILE A 112 -2.09 27.40 -11.61
CA ILE A 112 -2.52 27.89 -12.93
C ILE A 112 -3.87 28.59 -12.84
N SER A 113 -4.83 28.00 -12.11
CA SER A 113 -6.21 28.46 -12.08
C SER A 113 -6.67 28.72 -10.63
N PRO A 114 -6.84 29.98 -10.20
CA PRO A 114 -7.29 30.26 -8.83
C PRO A 114 -8.74 29.80 -8.58
N GLY A 115 -9.58 29.71 -9.63
CA GLY A 115 -10.98 29.27 -9.53
C GLY A 115 -11.13 27.79 -9.16
N THR A 116 -10.17 26.93 -9.49
CA THR A 116 -10.23 25.50 -9.15
C THR A 116 -9.94 25.23 -7.68
N LYS A 117 -9.44 26.21 -6.91
CA LYS A 117 -9.14 26.03 -5.46
C LYS A 117 -10.35 25.54 -4.66
N ILE A 118 -11.55 26.02 -4.97
CA ILE A 118 -12.79 25.56 -4.33
C ILE A 118 -13.07 24.11 -4.70
N PHE A 119 -12.97 23.76 -5.99
CA PHE A 119 -13.17 22.39 -6.45
C PHE A 119 -12.17 21.42 -5.81
N LEU A 120 -10.88 21.76 -5.79
CA LEU A 120 -9.86 20.93 -5.15
C LEU A 120 -10.13 20.74 -3.65
N ARG A 121 -10.56 21.78 -2.94
CA ARG A 121 -10.94 21.62 -1.51
C ARG A 121 -12.07 20.63 -1.34
N PHE A 122 -13.09 20.70 -2.20
CA PHE A 122 -14.21 19.77 -2.17
C PHE A 122 -13.74 18.35 -2.45
N PHE A 123 -12.94 18.17 -3.50
CA PHE A 123 -12.34 16.89 -3.87
C PHE A 123 -11.56 16.25 -2.72
N TRP A 124 -10.60 16.97 -2.12
CA TRP A 124 -9.77 16.43 -1.04
C TRP A 124 -10.59 16.15 0.24
N ASN A 125 -11.63 16.94 0.52
CA ASN A 125 -12.54 16.67 1.64
C ASN A 125 -13.35 15.39 1.42
N TRP A 126 -13.90 15.19 0.22
CA TRP A 126 -14.63 13.97 -0.13
C TRP A 126 -13.71 12.75 -0.14
N LEU A 127 -12.50 12.88 -0.67
CA LEU A 127 -11.52 11.80 -0.65
C LEU A 127 -11.20 11.36 0.78
N LEU A 128 -11.00 12.31 1.70
CA LEU A 128 -10.75 12.03 3.11
C LEU A 128 -11.97 11.37 3.78
N LEU A 129 -13.17 11.88 3.53
CA LEU A 129 -14.42 11.31 4.07
C LEU A 129 -14.67 9.89 3.57
N LEU A 130 -14.56 9.65 2.26
CA LEU A 130 -14.79 8.35 1.66
C LEU A 130 -13.75 7.33 2.13
N SER A 131 -12.48 7.73 2.25
CA SER A 131 -11.42 6.87 2.78
C SER A 131 -11.67 6.51 4.25
N PHE A 132 -12.15 7.48 5.05
CA PHE A 132 -12.55 7.25 6.44
C PHE A 132 -13.72 6.26 6.57
N ILE A 133 -14.74 6.39 5.73
CA ILE A 133 -15.88 5.47 5.71
C ILE A 133 -15.41 4.06 5.30
N ALA A 134 -14.56 3.97 4.28
CA ALA A 134 -14.03 2.69 3.80
C ALA A 134 -13.16 1.98 4.85
N ILE A 135 -12.22 2.68 5.51
CA ILE A 135 -11.40 2.06 6.56
C ILE A 135 -12.25 1.67 7.78
N SER A 136 -13.24 2.49 8.17
CA SER A 136 -14.12 2.19 9.30
C SER A 136 -15.01 0.98 9.02
N ALA A 137 -15.62 0.91 7.83
CA ALA A 137 -16.46 -0.21 7.43
C ALA A 137 -15.66 -1.52 7.31
N THR A 138 -14.48 -1.48 6.70
CA THR A 138 -13.60 -2.65 6.60
C THR A 138 -13.05 -3.07 7.96
N SER A 139 -12.72 -2.13 8.85
CA SER A 139 -12.30 -2.44 10.22
C SER A 139 -13.41 -3.11 11.02
N LEU A 140 -14.65 -2.62 10.88
CA LEU A 140 -15.81 -3.26 11.49
C LEU A 140 -16.03 -4.67 10.95
N LEU A 141 -15.88 -4.87 9.62
CA LEU A 141 -15.98 -6.19 9.00
C LEU A 141 -14.90 -7.16 9.50
N CYS A 142 -13.67 -6.68 9.74
CA CYS A 142 -12.61 -7.50 10.33
C CYS A 142 -12.96 -7.97 11.74
N ILE A 143 -13.65 -7.15 12.54
CA ILE A 143 -14.01 -7.51 13.92
C ILE A 143 -15.31 -8.32 13.96
N TYR A 144 -16.27 -7.98 13.11
CA TYR A 144 -17.61 -8.54 13.12
C TYR A 144 -18.22 -8.59 11.71
N PRO A 145 -18.65 -9.76 11.21
CA PRO A 145 -18.53 -11.10 11.79
C PRO A 145 -17.11 -11.70 11.66
N SER A 146 -16.71 -12.54 12.61
CA SER A 146 -15.38 -13.17 12.70
C SER A 146 -14.95 -13.97 11.46
N ARG A 147 -15.90 -14.36 10.59
CA ARG A 147 -15.64 -15.01 9.30
C ARG A 147 -14.72 -14.20 8.37
N PHE A 148 -14.54 -12.90 8.61
CA PHE A 148 -13.74 -12.03 7.75
C PHE A 148 -12.34 -11.71 8.28
N ILE A 149 -11.97 -12.16 9.48
CA ILE A 149 -10.65 -11.87 10.10
C ILE A 149 -9.49 -12.29 9.20
N ASN A 150 -9.65 -13.42 8.47
CA ASN A 150 -8.62 -13.96 7.57
C ASN A 150 -8.96 -13.76 6.09
N ASN A 151 -9.91 -12.89 5.77
CA ASN A 151 -10.27 -12.63 4.38
C ASN A 151 -9.26 -11.67 3.75
N SER A 152 -8.46 -12.18 2.81
CA SER A 152 -7.41 -11.41 2.11
C SER A 152 -7.96 -10.18 1.41
N THR A 153 -9.18 -10.24 0.88
CA THR A 153 -9.83 -9.13 0.18
C THR A 153 -10.19 -8.01 1.16
N VAL A 154 -10.78 -8.34 2.31
CA VAL A 154 -11.14 -7.34 3.33
C VAL A 154 -9.88 -6.68 3.90
N SER A 155 -8.87 -7.48 4.22
CA SER A 155 -7.58 -7.01 4.72
C SER A 155 -6.88 -6.08 3.71
N TYR A 156 -6.92 -6.44 2.42
CA TYR A 156 -6.39 -5.63 1.35
C TYR A 156 -7.10 -4.26 1.24
N TRP A 157 -8.44 -4.24 1.16
CA TRP A 157 -9.20 -3.00 1.06
C TRP A 157 -9.08 -2.13 2.31
N HIS A 158 -8.97 -2.74 3.49
CA HIS A 158 -8.69 -2.03 4.74
C HIS A 158 -7.35 -1.29 4.68
N ALA A 159 -6.27 -2.00 4.33
CA ALA A 159 -4.95 -1.41 4.21
C ALA A 159 -4.88 -0.32 3.12
N ALA A 160 -5.47 -0.58 1.96
CA ALA A 160 -5.47 0.37 0.84
C ALA A 160 -6.23 1.67 1.17
N SER A 161 -7.43 1.55 1.75
CA SER A 161 -8.23 2.72 2.16
C SER A 161 -7.57 3.49 3.31
N GLY A 162 -6.95 2.78 4.27
CA GLY A 162 -6.20 3.42 5.34
C GLY A 162 -4.98 4.19 4.85
N LEU A 163 -4.25 3.66 3.86
CA LEU A 163 -3.13 4.35 3.25
C LEU A 163 -3.57 5.65 2.55
N ALA A 164 -4.68 5.60 1.80
CA ALA A 164 -5.26 6.78 1.18
C ALA A 164 -5.71 7.81 2.22
N PHE A 165 -6.34 7.37 3.31
CA PHE A 165 -6.79 8.23 4.40
C PHE A 165 -5.63 8.96 5.08
N VAL A 166 -4.56 8.24 5.47
CA VAL A 166 -3.37 8.82 6.09
C VAL A 166 -2.73 9.86 5.17
N PHE A 167 -2.54 9.52 3.90
CA PHE A 167 -1.91 10.42 2.93
C PHE A 167 -2.74 11.69 2.70
N ALA A 168 -4.05 11.54 2.49
CA ALA A 168 -4.97 12.67 2.33
C ALA A 168 -5.03 13.53 3.61
N GLY A 169 -5.01 12.90 4.79
CA GLY A 169 -5.00 13.57 6.09
C GLY A 169 -3.75 14.41 6.31
N ILE A 170 -2.57 13.89 5.99
CA ILE A 170 -1.29 14.64 6.06
C ILE A 170 -1.34 15.84 5.13
N TYR A 171 -1.73 15.63 3.86
CA TYR A 171 -1.83 16.71 2.88
C TYR A 171 -2.83 17.80 3.32
N HIS A 172 -4.02 17.40 3.76
CA HIS A 172 -5.04 18.33 4.23
C HIS A 172 -4.57 19.12 5.45
N THR A 173 -3.94 18.45 6.42
CA THR A 173 -3.35 19.08 7.61
C THR A 173 -2.28 20.09 7.20
N ALA A 174 -1.32 19.71 6.35
CA ALA A 174 -0.26 20.60 5.87
C ALA A 174 -0.81 21.84 5.14
N LYS A 175 -1.90 21.67 4.36
CA LYS A 175 -2.53 22.79 3.64
C LYS A 175 -3.24 23.77 4.59
N ARG A 176 -3.85 23.27 5.68
CA ARG A 176 -4.59 24.07 6.66
C ARG A 176 -3.71 24.63 7.78
N PHE A 177 -2.57 24.02 8.05
CA PHE A 177 -1.63 24.40 9.11
C PHE A 177 -1.23 25.89 9.04
N LYS A 178 -1.09 26.45 7.82
CA LYS A 178 -0.78 27.87 7.62
C LYS A 178 -1.85 28.83 8.15
N CYS A 179 -3.11 28.41 8.20
CA CYS A 179 -4.18 29.23 8.77
C CYS A 179 -4.22 29.14 10.30
N MET A 180 -3.70 28.06 10.88
CA MET A 180 -3.70 27.84 12.33
C MET A 180 -2.55 28.54 13.04
N ILE A 181 -1.43 28.76 12.37
CA ILE A 181 -0.22 29.40 12.95
C ILE A 181 -0.22 30.93 12.78
N LYS A 182 -1.24 31.53 12.15
CA LYS A 182 -1.31 32.99 12.07
C LYS A 182 -1.32 33.58 13.50
N PRO A 183 -0.31 34.38 13.87
CA PRO A 183 -0.25 34.93 15.22
C PRO A 183 -1.43 35.87 15.43
N ALA A 184 -2.07 35.77 16.60
CA ALA A 184 -3.20 36.60 17.00
C ALA A 184 -2.88 38.11 17.04
N SER A 185 -1.62 38.51 16.81
CA SER A 185 -1.17 39.89 16.76
C SER A 185 -1.66 40.69 15.54
N GLU A 186 -2.13 40.04 14.46
CA GLU A 186 -2.72 40.73 13.30
C GLU A 186 -4.22 41.07 13.47
N LEU A 187 -4.87 40.63 14.56
CA LEU A 187 -6.29 40.88 14.82
C LEU A 187 -6.59 42.16 15.61
N ARG A 188 -5.59 43.01 15.90
CA ARG A 188 -5.86 44.30 16.53
C ARG A 188 -6.41 45.27 15.47
N PRO A 189 -7.69 45.68 15.52
CA PRO A 189 -8.15 46.78 14.69
C PRO A 189 -7.33 48.02 15.06
N VAL A 190 -6.60 48.56 14.09
CA VAL A 190 -6.00 49.88 14.21
C VAL A 190 -7.18 50.85 14.27
N ASN A 191 -7.53 51.26 15.49
CA ASN A 191 -8.45 52.35 15.72
C ASN A 191 -7.77 53.61 15.17
N LYS A 192 -8.19 54.05 13.98
CA LYS A 192 -7.81 55.36 13.45
C LYS A 192 -8.71 56.38 14.14
N GLN A 193 -8.16 57.08 15.13
CA GLN A 193 -8.65 58.39 15.54
C GLN A 193 -8.15 59.45 14.57
#